data_AF-A0A841R855-F1
#
_entry.id   AF-A0A841R855-F1
#
_cell.length_a   1.000
_cell.length_b   1.000
_cell.length_c   1.000
_cell.angle_alpha   90.00
_cell.angle_beta   90.00
_cell.angle_gamma   90.00
#
_symmetry.space_group_name_H-M   'P 1'
#
loop_
_entity.id
_entity.type
_entity.pdbx_description
1 polymer ?
#
loop_
_entity_poly.entity_id
_entity_poly.type
_entity_poly.pdbx_seq_one_letter_code
_entity_poly.pdbx_strand_id
1 'polypeptide(L)'
;MRVEYINPFVESAYSIMKEVLNTEVTRGDLYLKKSSQPVMGVAAIVGLAGDVEGRVLFDMDEKTAIEISSVMNAEELTEIDDLVKATITELANMITA
;
A
#
# COMPACT_ATOMS: atom_id res chain seq x y z
N MET A 1 -0.35 -19.24 3.38
CA MET A 1 -0.73 -18.45 4.57
C MET A 1 -2.15 -18.79 4.96
N ARG A 2 -2.44 -18.93 6.25
CA ARG A 2 -3.82 -19.06 6.71
C ARG A 2 -4.51 -17.69 6.67
N VAL A 3 -5.83 -17.68 6.45
CA VAL A 3 -6.62 -16.43 6.33
C VAL A 3 -6.52 -15.56 7.59
N GLU A 4 -6.32 -16.16 8.77
CA GLU A 4 -6.21 -15.42 10.02
C GLU A 4 -5.01 -14.48 10.07
N TYR A 5 -3.96 -14.73 9.28
CA TYR A 5 -2.81 -13.84 9.15
C TYR A 5 -2.99 -12.75 8.09
N ILE A 6 -3.98 -12.88 7.19
CA ILE A 6 -4.21 -11.93 6.10
C ILE A 6 -5.18 -10.83 6.54
N ASN A 7 -6.23 -11.21 7.29
CA ASN A 7 -7.28 -10.27 7.71
C ASN A 7 -6.73 -9.04 8.45
N PRO A 8 -5.78 -9.15 9.40
CA PRO A 8 -5.22 -7.96 10.07
C PRO A 8 -4.63 -6.95 9.07
N PHE A 9 -3.86 -7.40 8.07
CA PHE A 9 -3.30 -6.50 7.06
C PHE A 9 -4.38 -5.85 6.20
N VAL A 10 -5.42 -6.60 5.84
CA VAL A 10 -6.52 -6.08 5.01
C VAL A 10 -7.31 -5.00 5.76
N GLU A 11 -7.60 -5.24 7.05
CA GLU A 11 -8.33 -4.28 7.89
C GLU A 11 -7.48 -3.04 8.22
N SER A 12 -6.18 -3.22 8.50
CA SER A 12 -5.23 -2.11 8.68
C SER A 12 -5.10 -1.28 7.40
N ALA A 13 -4.93 -1.92 6.24
CA ALA A 13 -4.85 -1.24 4.95
C ALA A 13 -6.10 -0.41 4.69
N TYR A 14 -7.29 -0.97 4.90
CA TYR A 14 -8.55 -0.25 4.71
C TYR A 14 -8.69 0.95 5.65
N SER A 15 -8.38 0.76 6.94
CA SER A 15 -8.51 1.81 7.96
C SER A 15 -7.54 2.96 7.72
N ILE A 16 -6.26 2.66 7.49
CA ILE A 16 -5.22 3.66 7.21
C ILE A 16 -5.51 4.40 5.90
N MET A 17 -5.88 3.70 4.83
CA MET A 17 -6.23 4.35 3.56
C MET A 17 -7.40 5.32 3.73
N LYS A 18 -8.42 4.94 4.52
CA LYS A 18 -9.58 5.79 4.77
C LYS A 18 -9.21 7.03 5.59
N GLU A 19 -8.38 6.86 6.61
CA GLU A 19 -7.91 7.95 7.47
C GLU A 19 -7.04 8.94 6.69
N VAL A 20 -6.06 8.42 5.97
CA VAL A 20 -5.04 9.22 5.27
C VAL A 20 -5.62 9.93 4.05
N LEU A 21 -6.46 9.25 3.26
CA LEU A 21 -6.97 9.82 2.01
C LEU A 21 -8.22 10.69 2.22
N ASN A 22 -8.84 10.63 3.40
CA ASN A 22 -10.07 11.34 3.74
C ASN A 22 -11.15 11.23 2.63
N THR A 23 -11.26 10.04 2.04
CA THR A 23 -12.15 9.73 0.92
C THR A 23 -12.82 8.38 1.12
N GLU A 24 -13.84 8.10 0.30
CA GLU A 24 -14.47 6.79 0.26
C GLU A 24 -13.50 5.77 -0.36
N VAL A 25 -13.06 4.81 0.45
CA VAL A 25 -12.24 3.68 0.01
C VAL A 25 -13.16 2.47 -0.17
N THR A 26 -13.06 1.79 -1.31
CA THR A 26 -13.81 0.55 -1.54
C THR A 26 -12.84 -0.63 -1.62
N ARG A 27 -13.07 -1.64 -0.78
CA ARG A 27 -12.29 -2.88 -0.80
C ARG A 27 -12.83 -3.83 -1.87
N GLY A 28 -11.95 -4.37 -2.71
CA GLY A 28 -12.27 -5.45 -3.64
C GLY A 28 -12.27 -6.84 -3.00
N ASP A 29 -12.57 -7.87 -3.80
CA ASP A 29 -12.56 -9.25 -3.33
C ASP A 29 -11.14 -9.77 -3.05
N LEU A 30 -10.99 -10.55 -1.98
CA LEU A 30 -9.75 -11.23 -1.66
C LEU A 30 -9.61 -12.49 -2.51
N TYR A 31 -8.47 -12.65 -3.19
CA TYR A 31 -8.19 -13.83 -4.00
C TYR A 31 -6.72 -14.26 -3.92
N LEU A 32 -6.48 -15.55 -4.16
CA LEU A 32 -5.12 -16.06 -4.31
C LEU A 32 -4.64 -15.79 -5.74
N LYS A 33 -3.59 -14.97 -5.85
CA LYS A 33 -2.96 -14.66 -7.14
C LYS A 33 -2.13 -15.87 -7.60
N LYS A 34 -2.50 -16.46 -8.75
CA LYS A 34 -1.91 -17.72 -9.27
C LYS A 34 -0.64 -17.51 -10.11
N SER A 35 -0.40 -16.29 -10.60
CA SER A 35 0.72 -15.97 -11.48
C SER A 35 1.35 -14.64 -11.09
N SER A 36 2.63 -14.46 -11.42
CA SER A 36 3.27 -13.14 -11.32
C SER A 36 2.61 -12.17 -12.30
N GLN A 37 2.57 -10.90 -11.92
CA GLN A 37 2.21 -9.79 -12.78
C GLN A 37 3.37 -8.78 -12.75
N PRO A 38 3.63 -8.07 -13.86
CA PRO A 38 4.51 -6.91 -13.82
C PRO A 38 4.02 -5.90 -12.77
N VAL A 39 4.96 -5.18 -12.16
CA VAL A 39 4.67 -4.03 -11.31
C VAL A 39 3.89 -3.00 -12.12
N MET A 40 2.88 -2.38 -11.51
CA MET A 40 2.00 -1.44 -12.19
C MET A 40 2.66 -0.09 -12.45
N GLY A 41 3.60 0.30 -11.60
CA GLY A 41 4.46 1.47 -11.76
C GLY A 41 5.30 1.68 -10.52
N VAL A 42 4.66 1.87 -9.37
CA VAL A 42 5.30 2.09 -8.08
C VAL A 42 4.97 0.93 -7.14
N ALA A 43 6.02 0.34 -6.55
CA ALA A 43 5.87 -0.72 -5.57
C ALA A 43 6.66 -0.44 -4.29
N ALA A 44 6.00 -0.58 -3.15
CA ALA A 44 6.63 -0.64 -1.83
C ALA A 44 6.62 -2.09 -1.32
N ILE A 45 7.76 -2.53 -0.78
CA ILE A 45 7.95 -3.90 -0.32
C ILE A 45 8.40 -3.86 1.14
N VAL A 46 7.61 -4.48 2.01
CA VAL A 46 7.92 -4.63 3.43
C VAL A 46 8.25 -6.09 3.72
N GLY A 47 9.45 -6.34 4.24
CA GLY A 47 9.87 -7.68 4.68
C GLY A 47 9.33 -8.01 6.06
N LEU A 48 8.80 -9.21 6.23
CA LEU A 48 8.37 -9.76 7.52
C LEU A 48 9.37 -10.83 7.96
N ALA A 49 9.83 -10.73 9.21
CA ALA A 49 10.76 -11.66 9.84
C ALA A 49 10.30 -12.00 11.26
N GLY A 50 10.63 -13.20 11.74
CA GLY A 50 10.24 -13.71 13.06
C GLY A 50 9.34 -14.93 12.94
N ASP A 51 8.24 -14.97 13.72
CA ASP A 51 7.31 -16.11 13.75
C ASP A 51 6.61 -16.35 12.40
N VAL A 52 6.54 -15.32 11.55
CA VAL A 52 6.08 -15.39 10.17
C VAL A 52 7.13 -14.72 9.28
N GLU A 53 7.68 -15.49 8.34
CA GLU A 53 8.59 -14.98 7.31
C GLU A 53 7.84 -14.72 6.01
N GLY A 54 8.09 -13.57 5.40
CA GLY A 54 7.43 -13.22 4.15
C GLY A 54 7.67 -11.79 3.71
N ARG A 55 6.80 -11.32 2.82
CA ARG A 55 6.84 -9.96 2.31
C ARG A 55 5.44 -9.49 1.95
N VAL A 56 5.16 -8.25 2.28
CA VAL A 56 3.95 -7.52 1.88
C VAL A 56 4.34 -6.60 0.73
N LEU A 57 3.55 -6.64 -0.35
CA LEU A 57 3.76 -5.80 -1.52
C LEU A 57 2.56 -4.87 -1.67
N PHE A 58 2.84 -3.57 -1.78
CA PHE A 58 1.90 -2.54 -2.17
C PHE A 58 2.26 -2.14 -3.60
N ASP A 59 1.38 -2.40 -4.55
CA ASP A 59 1.60 -2.18 -5.98
C ASP A 59 0.49 -1.30 -6.55
N MET A 60 0.86 -0.23 -7.24
CA MET A 60 -0.04 0.79 -7.78
C MET A 60 0.57 1.44 -9.03
N ASP A 61 -0.27 2.05 -9.86
CA ASP A 61 0.23 2.85 -10.97
C ASP A 61 0.81 4.20 -10.48
N GLU A 62 1.58 4.87 -11.34
CA GLU A 62 2.25 6.12 -11.00
C GLU A 62 1.25 7.23 -10.63
N LYS A 63 0.11 7.28 -11.33
CA LYS A 63 -0.93 8.27 -11.07
C LYS A 63 -1.48 8.12 -9.65
N THR A 64 -1.77 6.89 -9.24
CA THR A 64 -2.26 6.58 -7.90
C THR A 64 -1.23 6.96 -6.84
N ALA A 65 0.05 6.65 -7.07
CA ALA A 65 1.12 7.02 -6.14
C ALA A 65 1.24 8.55 -5.96
N ILE A 66 1.13 9.31 -7.05
CA ILE A 66 1.15 10.79 -7.02
C ILE A 66 -0.07 11.34 -6.29
N GLU A 67 -1.27 10.85 -6.59
CA GLU A 67 -2.51 11.33 -5.96
C GLU A 67 -2.53 11.03 -4.45
N ILE A 68 -2.17 9.81 -4.04
CA ILE A 68 -2.03 9.44 -2.63
C ILE A 68 -1.01 10.36 -1.94
N SER A 69 0.16 10.56 -2.56
CA SER A 69 1.22 11.37 -1.96
C SER A 69 0.84 12.84 -1.87
N SER A 70 0.08 13.34 -2.84
CA SER A 70 -0.42 14.73 -2.84
C SER A 70 -1.36 14.96 -1.67
N VAL A 71 -2.28 14.02 -1.41
CA VAL A 71 -3.21 14.10 -0.27
C VAL A 71 -2.44 14.04 1.05
N MET A 72 -1.50 13.10 1.18
CA MET A 72 -0.69 12.92 2.40
C MET A 72 0.17 14.13 2.76
N ASN A 73 0.72 14.82 1.76
CA ASN A 73 1.59 15.98 1.98
C ASN A 73 0.83 17.32 1.93
N ALA A 74 -0.48 17.31 1.64
CA ALA A 74 -1.29 18.51 1.40
C ALA A 74 -0.68 19.46 0.35
N GLU A 75 -0.07 18.87 -0.70
CA GLU A 75 0.62 19.56 -1.79
C GLU A 75 0.27 18.91 -3.12
N GLU A 76 0.13 19.70 -4.20
CA GLU A 76 -0.10 19.14 -5.54
C GLU A 76 1.22 18.63 -6.13
N LEU A 77 1.38 17.30 -6.18
CA LEU A 77 2.51 16.64 -6.81
C LEU A 77 2.14 16.25 -8.24
N THR A 78 3.11 16.31 -9.16
CA THR A 78 2.86 16.07 -10.59
C THR A 78 3.76 15.01 -11.21
N GLU A 79 4.80 14.57 -10.49
CA GLU A 79 5.75 13.57 -10.96
C GLU A 79 6.24 12.68 -9.82
N ILE A 80 6.77 11.51 -10.17
CA ILE A 80 7.40 10.60 -9.21
C ILE A 80 8.79 11.13 -8.88
N ASP A 81 8.93 11.73 -7.72
CA ASP A 81 10.20 12.17 -7.15
C ASP A 81 10.53 11.41 -5.85
N ASP A 82 11.54 11.86 -5.12
CA ASP A 82 11.94 11.22 -3.87
C ASP A 82 10.94 11.47 -2.73
N LEU A 83 10.16 12.55 -2.79
CA LEU A 83 9.09 12.81 -1.82
C LEU A 83 7.93 11.83 -2.01
N VAL A 84 7.51 11.58 -3.26
CA VAL A 84 6.49 10.55 -3.55
C VAL A 84 6.94 9.18 -3.06
N LYS A 85 8.18 8.77 -3.35
CA LYS A 85 8.71 7.47 -2.89
C LYS A 85 8.75 7.37 -1.37
N ALA A 86 9.18 8.43 -0.69
CA ALA A 86 9.20 8.48 0.78
C ALA A 86 7.79 8.37 1.36
N THR A 87 6.83 9.08 0.77
CA THR A 87 5.43 9.08 1.22
C THR A 87 4.77 7.72 1.06
N ILE A 88 4.97 7.05 -0.07
CA ILE A 88 4.45 5.68 -0.28
C ILE A 88 5.13 4.67 0.65
N THR A 89 6.41 4.86 0.96
CA THR A 89 7.10 4.04 1.96
C THR A 89 6.51 4.24 3.36
N GLU A 90 6.19 5.48 3.72
CA GLU A 90 5.54 5.78 5.01
C GLU A 90 4.13 5.18 5.09
N LEU A 91 3.35 5.26 4.00
CA LEU A 91 2.05 4.59 3.91
C LEU A 91 2.17 3.08 4.12
N ALA A 92 3.14 2.44 3.46
CA ALA A 92 3.39 1.01 3.62
C ALA A 92 3.74 0.67 5.08
N ASN A 93 4.61 1.47 5.71
CA ASN A 93 4.98 1.31 7.12
C ASN A 93 3.75 1.41 8.03
N MET A 94 2.91 2.44 7.87
CA MET A 94 1.69 2.61 8.68
C MET A 94 0.74 1.41 8.60
N ILE A 95 0.63 0.77 7.44
CA ILE A 95 -0.23 -0.40 7.26
C ILE A 95 0.35 -1.66 7.90
N THR A 96 1.69 -1.77 7.92
CA THR A 96 2.40 -2.96 8.42
C THR A 96 2.87 -2.89 9.87
N ALA A 97 2.69 -1.74 10.53
CA ALA A 97 3.08 -1.49 11.91
C ALA A 97 2.20 -2.22 12.94
#